data_AF-A0A4S2LB49-F1
#
_entry.id   AF-A0A4S2LB49-F1
#
_cell.length_a   1.000
_cell.length_b   1.000
_cell.length_c   1.000
_cell.angle_alpha   90.00
_cell.angle_beta   90.00
_cell.angle_gamma   90.00
#
_symmetry.space_group_name_H-M   'P 1'
#
loop_
_entity.id
_entity.type
_entity.pdbx_description
1 polymer ?
#
loop_
_entity_poly.entity_id
_entity_poly.type
_entity_poly.pdbx_seq_one_letter_code
_entity_poly.pdbx_strand_id
1 'polypeptide(L)'
;MKCLKCAVLFFNLICFLCALILILLGSWIQINFVQYGKELQTVWQAATIFMITLGAFMLLLSLVGCFGALVGSVGVLWVYGALVVILLIVESAAAIVTILWRDKLDPQVYGILKDAVYNYTQSDVIQPIDMIQKAFECCGADNADDYKHSSVPDSCGHFKVFSLQGILLRIGLD
;
A
#
# COMPACT_ATOMS: atom_id res chain seq x y z
N MET A 1 30.44 -4.97 20.99
CA MET A 1 30.30 -4.94 19.51
C MET A 1 29.54 -6.12 18.90
N LYS A 2 29.40 -7.27 19.58
CA LYS A 2 28.63 -8.43 19.08
C LYS A 2 27.11 -8.16 18.98
N CYS A 3 26.54 -7.48 19.99
CA CYS A 3 25.12 -7.13 20.01
C CYS A 3 24.70 -6.25 18.81
N LEU A 4 25.53 -5.27 18.43
CA LEU A 4 25.26 -4.40 17.30
C LEU A 4 25.23 -5.16 15.97
N LYS A 5 26.20 -6.07 15.76
CA LYS A 5 26.22 -6.93 14.56
C LYS A 5 25.01 -7.86 14.49
N CYS A 6 24.64 -8.47 15.62
CA CYS A 6 23.44 -9.32 15.68
C CYS A 6 22.16 -8.52 15.41
N ALA A 7 22.05 -7.30 15.93
CA ALA A 7 20.90 -6.43 15.67
C ALA A 7 20.79 -6.04 14.20
N VAL A 8 21.91 -5.63 13.57
CA VAL A 8 21.95 -5.29 12.14
C VAL A 8 21.58 -6.50 11.29
N LEU A 9 22.11 -7.69 11.60
CA LEU A 9 21.80 -8.91 10.87
C LEU A 9 20.32 -9.30 10.99
N PHE A 10 19.77 -9.25 12.21
CA PHE A 10 18.37 -9.57 12.47
C PHE A 10 17.42 -8.62 11.74
N PHE A 11 17.68 -7.31 11.82
CA PHE A 11 16.88 -6.30 11.13
C PHE A 11 16.95 -6.47 9.61
N ASN A 12 18.15 -6.64 9.05
CA ASN A 12 18.30 -6.83 7.60
C ASN A 12 17.67 -8.15 7.12
N LEU A 13 17.66 -9.21 7.94
CA LEU A 13 16.96 -10.46 7.61
C LEU A 13 15.45 -10.26 7.52
N ILE A 14 14.85 -9.51 8.45
CA ILE A 14 13.42 -9.16 8.37
C ILE A 14 13.14 -8.33 7.12
N CYS A 15 13.94 -7.29 6.86
CA CYS A 15 13.80 -6.47 5.66
C CYS A 15 13.92 -7.29 4.37
N PHE A 16 14.83 -8.26 4.33
CA PHE A 16 15.00 -9.18 3.20
C PHE A 16 13.73 -10.00 2.95
N LEU A 17 13.12 -10.56 4.01
CA LEU A 17 11.86 -11.31 3.89
C LEU A 17 10.70 -10.42 3.45
N CYS A 18 10.57 -9.22 4.01
CA CYS A 18 9.56 -8.25 3.59
C CYS A 18 9.74 -7.84 2.12
N ALA A 19 10.98 -7.62 1.68
CA ALA A 19 11.30 -7.28 0.29
C ALA A 19 10.90 -8.42 -0.68
N LEU A 20 11.16 -9.67 -0.31
CA LEU A 20 10.70 -10.83 -1.09
C LEU A 20 9.18 -10.88 -1.19
N ILE A 21 8.47 -10.65 -0.09
CA ILE A 21 6.99 -10.61 -0.10
C ILE A 21 6.48 -9.50 -1.02
N LEU A 22 7.06 -8.30 -0.95
CA LEU A 22 6.68 -7.18 -1.82
C LEU A 22 6.87 -7.50 -3.31
N ILE A 23 8.01 -8.10 -3.68
CA ILE A 23 8.29 -8.48 -5.07
C ILE A 23 7.31 -9.57 -5.53
N LEU A 24 7.07 -10.59 -4.71
CA LEU A 24 6.17 -11.70 -5.04
C LEU A 24 4.72 -11.22 -5.19
N LEU A 25 4.21 -10.44 -4.22
CA LEU A 25 2.87 -9.87 -4.27
C LEU A 25 2.72 -8.90 -5.45
N GLY A 26 3.68 -8.00 -5.65
CA GLY A 26 3.65 -7.05 -6.77
C GLY A 26 3.64 -7.76 -8.12
N SER A 27 4.47 -8.79 -8.29
CA SER A 27 4.51 -9.59 -9.52
C SER A 27 3.22 -10.39 -9.73
N TRP A 28 2.68 -10.97 -8.65
CA TRP A 28 1.41 -11.70 -8.70
C TRP A 28 0.26 -10.79 -9.12
N ILE A 29 0.13 -9.61 -8.51
CA ILE A 29 -0.90 -8.63 -8.88
C ILE A 29 -0.70 -8.20 -10.32
N GLN A 30 0.53 -7.87 -10.74
CA GLN A 30 0.78 -7.41 -12.11
C GLN A 30 0.33 -8.41 -13.18
N ILE A 31 0.54 -9.72 -12.97
CA ILE A 31 0.18 -10.75 -13.93
C ILE A 31 -1.34 -10.93 -14.00
N ASN A 32 -2.02 -10.93 -12.85
CA ASN A 32 -3.46 -11.16 -12.79
C ASN A 32 -4.26 -9.93 -13.27
N PHE A 33 -3.77 -8.71 -13.02
CA PHE A 33 -4.52 -7.48 -13.26
C PHE A 33 -4.30 -6.85 -14.64
N VAL A 34 -3.40 -7.39 -15.46
CA VAL A 34 -3.09 -6.86 -16.80
C VAL A 34 -4.25 -6.99 -17.80
N GLN A 35 -5.27 -7.80 -17.48
CA GLN A 35 -6.37 -8.13 -18.39
C GLN A 35 -7.62 -7.23 -18.24
N TYR A 36 -7.60 -6.28 -17.31
CA TYR A 36 -8.75 -5.41 -17.02
C TYR A 36 -8.60 -4.04 -17.70
N GLY A 37 -9.72 -3.35 -17.94
CA GLY A 37 -9.82 -2.23 -18.89
C GLY A 37 -8.72 -1.16 -18.79
N LYS A 38 -8.43 -0.49 -19.92
CA LYS A 38 -7.26 0.40 -20.14
C LYS A 38 -7.03 1.49 -19.07
N GLU A 39 -8.09 2.10 -18.55
CA GLU A 39 -7.98 3.19 -17.58
C GLU A 39 -7.52 2.67 -16.21
N LEU A 40 -8.18 1.63 -15.71
CA LEU A 40 -7.88 1.00 -14.44
C LEU A 40 -6.50 0.30 -14.49
N GLN A 41 -6.15 -0.28 -15.64
CA GLN A 41 -4.87 -0.93 -15.89
C GLN A 41 -3.68 0.01 -15.61
N THR A 42 -3.75 1.27 -16.04
CA THR A 42 -2.63 2.21 -15.94
C THR A 42 -2.24 2.49 -14.48
N VAL A 43 -3.24 2.63 -13.61
CA VAL A 43 -3.01 2.92 -12.18
C VAL A 43 -2.47 1.69 -11.44
N TRP A 44 -3.08 0.52 -11.64
CA TRP A 44 -2.59 -0.71 -11.01
C TRP A 44 -1.20 -1.06 -11.48
N GLN A 45 -0.91 -0.91 -12.78
CA GLN A 45 0.43 -1.12 -13.32
C GLN A 45 1.45 -0.18 -12.71
N ALA A 46 1.14 1.11 -12.55
CA ALA A 46 2.05 2.04 -11.90
C ALA A 46 2.33 1.62 -10.44
N ALA A 47 1.29 1.24 -9.69
CA ALA A 47 1.42 0.83 -8.29
C ALA A 47 2.22 -0.48 -8.12
N THR A 48 1.96 -1.50 -8.93
CA THR A 48 2.66 -2.79 -8.86
C THR A 48 4.11 -2.69 -9.33
N ILE A 49 4.40 -1.93 -10.40
CA ILE A 49 5.76 -1.67 -10.85
C ILE A 49 6.53 -0.94 -9.75
N PHE A 50 5.91 0.03 -9.07
CA PHE A 50 6.51 0.70 -7.92
C PHE A 50 6.80 -0.28 -6.78
N MET A 51 5.83 -1.14 -6.40
CA MET A 51 6.03 -2.17 -5.36
C MET A 51 7.20 -3.11 -5.69
N ILE A 52 7.29 -3.61 -6.91
CA ILE A 52 8.37 -4.51 -7.36
C ILE A 52 9.72 -3.77 -7.30
N THR A 53 9.77 -2.54 -7.84
CA THR A 53 11.00 -1.74 -7.88
C THR A 53 11.51 -1.42 -6.48
N LEU A 54 10.62 -0.98 -5.59
CA LEU A 54 10.93 -0.70 -4.19
C LEU A 54 11.40 -1.97 -3.46
N GLY A 55 10.69 -3.09 -3.66
CA GLY A 55 11.08 -4.38 -3.09
C GLY A 55 12.46 -4.83 -3.55
N ALA A 56 12.78 -4.72 -4.85
CA ALA A 56 14.11 -5.06 -5.38
C ALA A 56 15.20 -4.17 -4.77
N PHE A 57 14.95 -2.87 -4.61
CA PHE A 57 15.87 -1.95 -3.97
C PHE A 57 16.10 -2.32 -2.49
N MET A 58 15.04 -2.58 -1.73
CA MET A 58 15.15 -3.04 -0.33
C MET A 58 15.89 -4.38 -0.21
N LEU A 59 15.68 -5.30 -1.16
CA LEU A 59 16.38 -6.58 -1.21
C LEU A 59 17.89 -6.35 -1.35
N LEU A 60 18.32 -5.49 -2.28
CA LEU A 60 19.74 -5.15 -2.46
C LEU A 60 20.35 -4.52 -1.21
N LEU A 61 19.66 -3.57 -0.59
CA LEU A 61 20.12 -2.94 0.65
C LEU A 61 20.28 -3.97 1.79
N SER A 62 19.30 -4.87 1.93
CA SER A 62 19.32 -5.90 2.96
C SER A 62 20.47 -6.90 2.77
N LEU A 63 20.77 -7.25 1.51
CA LEU A 63 21.92 -8.08 1.19
C LEU A 63 23.22 -7.37 1.55
N VAL A 64 23.40 -6.10 1.16
CA VAL A 64 24.58 -5.30 1.51
C VAL A 64 24.74 -5.19 3.03
N GLY A 65 23.66 -4.98 3.78
CA GLY A 65 23.66 -4.95 5.24
C GLY A 65 24.09 -6.27 5.87
N CYS A 66 23.55 -7.39 5.39
CA CYS A 66 23.94 -8.74 5.82
C CYS A 66 25.42 -9.04 5.50
N PHE A 67 25.87 -8.78 4.27
CA PHE A 67 27.27 -8.97 3.88
C PHE A 67 28.22 -8.08 4.70
N GLY A 68 27.88 -6.81 4.92
CA GLY A 68 28.66 -5.89 5.76
C GLY A 68 28.80 -6.38 7.21
N ALA A 69 27.73 -6.94 7.77
CA ALA A 69 27.75 -7.52 9.12
C ALA A 69 28.61 -8.78 9.21
N LEU A 70 28.55 -9.66 8.20
CA LEU A 70 29.27 -10.95 8.15
C LEU A 70 30.76 -10.79 7.85
N VAL A 71 31.13 -9.94 6.88
CA VAL A 71 32.53 -9.69 6.50
C VAL A 71 33.29 -8.95 7.61
N GLY A 72 32.57 -8.25 8.49
CA GLY A 72 33.17 -7.53 9.63
C GLY A 72 34.01 -6.32 9.22
N SER A 73 33.98 -5.94 7.94
CA SER A 73 34.66 -4.77 7.41
C SER A 73 33.93 -3.50 7.84
N VAL A 74 34.63 -2.67 8.62
CA VAL A 74 34.11 -1.37 9.10
C VAL A 74 33.75 -0.45 7.93
N GLY A 75 34.50 -0.52 6.81
CA GLY A 75 34.23 0.30 5.62
C GLY A 75 32.87 0.00 4.97
N VAL A 76 32.52 -1.28 4.81
CA VAL A 76 31.22 -1.67 4.22
C VAL A 76 30.06 -1.23 5.12
N LEU A 77 30.22 -1.32 6.44
CA LEU A 77 29.21 -0.89 7.40
C LEU A 77 29.01 0.64 7.39
N TRP A 78 30.08 1.42 7.19
CA TRP A 78 29.99 2.86 6.99
C TRP A 78 29.23 3.24 5.72
N VAL A 79 29.52 2.57 4.60
CA VAL A 79 28.81 2.78 3.33
C VAL A 79 27.32 2.44 3.49
N TYR A 80 27.00 1.30 4.13
CA TYR A 80 25.61 0.94 4.45
C TYR A 80 24.93 2.03 5.30
N GLY A 81 25.59 2.52 6.36
CA GLY A 81 25.06 3.59 7.19
C GLY A 81 24.82 4.89 6.41
N ALA A 82 25.75 5.28 5.54
CA ALA A 82 25.60 6.46 4.69
C ALA A 82 24.43 6.32 3.70
N LEU A 83 24.26 5.14 3.08
CA LEU A 83 23.13 4.87 2.20
C LEU A 83 21.79 4.99 2.94
N VAL A 84 21.69 4.45 4.15
CA VAL A 84 20.48 4.57 4.99
C VAL A 84 20.19 6.03 5.35
N VAL A 85 21.21 6.82 5.70
CA VAL A 85 21.03 8.25 6.00
C VAL A 85 20.53 9.02 4.78
N ILE A 86 21.10 8.75 3.59
CA ILE A 86 20.64 9.37 2.34
C ILE A 86 19.18 9.00 2.07
N LEU A 87 18.80 7.74 2.28
CA LEU A 87 17.41 7.31 2.12
C LEU A 87 16.47 8.01 3.08
N LEU A 88 16.85 8.18 4.35
CA LEU A 88 16.04 8.94 5.30
C LEU A 88 15.83 10.39 4.87
N ILE A 89 16.85 11.01 4.26
CA ILE A 89 16.73 12.36 3.71
C ILE A 89 15.74 12.37 2.55
N VAL A 90 15.86 11.43 1.60
CA VAL A 90 14.96 11.33 0.45
C VAL A 90 13.51 11.06 0.88
N GLU A 91 13.29 10.13 1.80
CA GLU A 91 11.98 9.80 2.37
C GLU A 91 11.36 11.01 3.09
N SER A 92 12.15 11.72 3.90
CA SER A 92 11.67 12.93 4.57
C SER A 92 11.29 14.04 3.59
N ALA A 93 12.07 14.22 2.52
CA ALA A 93 11.75 15.17 1.46
C ALA A 93 10.46 14.77 0.72
N ALA A 94 10.29 13.49 0.38
CA ALA A 94 9.08 12.97 -0.24
C ALA A 94 7.85 13.15 0.65
N ALA A 95 7.98 12.91 1.96
CA ALA A 95 6.92 13.15 2.94
C ALA A 95 6.52 14.63 3.01
N ILE A 96 7.49 15.54 3.05
CA ILE A 96 7.24 16.99 3.04
C ILE A 96 6.54 17.40 1.75
N VAL A 97 7.02 16.94 0.59
CA VAL A 97 6.40 17.25 -0.72
C VAL A 97 4.97 16.74 -0.78
N THR A 98 4.70 15.52 -0.30
CA THR A 98 3.34 14.95 -0.23
C THR A 98 2.40 15.84 0.59
N ILE A 99 2.87 16.35 1.74
CA ILE A 99 2.08 17.25 2.59
C ILE A 99 1.83 18.59 1.89
N LEU A 100 2.86 19.19 1.28
CA LEU A 100 2.74 20.48 0.58
C LEU A 100 1.85 20.40 -0.66
N TRP A 101 1.82 19.26 -1.35
CA TRP A 101 1.06 19.06 -2.57
C TRP A 101 -0.23 18.25 -2.35
N ARG A 102 -0.67 18.14 -1.09
CA ARG A 102 -1.87 17.40 -0.73
C ARG A 102 -3.09 17.82 -1.54
N ASP A 103 -3.29 19.12 -1.73
CA ASP A 103 -4.41 19.65 -2.52
C ASP A 103 -4.43 19.17 -3.98
N LYS A 104 -3.26 18.80 -4.53
CA LYS A 104 -3.13 18.24 -5.90
C LYS A 104 -3.21 16.72 -5.93
N LEU A 105 -2.77 16.06 -4.87
CA LEU A 105 -2.75 14.61 -4.74
C LEU A 105 -4.11 14.04 -4.36
N ASP A 106 -4.81 14.67 -3.41
CA ASP A 106 -6.12 14.26 -2.92
C ASP A 106 -7.13 14.02 -4.07
N PRO A 107 -7.35 14.95 -5.03
CA PRO A 107 -8.29 14.71 -6.13
C PRO A 107 -7.87 13.59 -7.09
N GLN A 108 -6.57 13.35 -7.26
CA GLN A 108 -6.08 12.25 -8.12
C GLN A 108 -6.31 10.90 -7.44
N VAL A 109 -5.90 10.77 -6.18
CA VAL A 109 -6.10 9.55 -5.38
C VAL A 109 -7.59 9.25 -5.23
N TYR A 110 -8.39 10.28 -4.97
CA TYR A 110 -9.83 10.16 -4.86
C TYR A 110 -10.48 9.74 -6.19
N GLY A 111 -10.07 10.32 -7.33
CA GLY A 111 -10.55 9.92 -8.65
C GLY A 111 -10.28 8.45 -8.95
N ILE A 112 -9.06 7.98 -8.63
CA ILE A 112 -8.67 6.57 -8.76
C ILE A 112 -9.59 5.66 -7.94
N LEU A 113 -9.84 6.00 -6.68
CA LEU A 113 -10.69 5.18 -5.80
C LEU A 113 -12.14 5.17 -6.29
N LYS A 114 -12.64 6.32 -6.73
CA LYS A 114 -13.99 6.46 -7.28
C LYS A 114 -14.19 5.62 -8.54
N ASP A 115 -13.21 5.62 -9.44
CA ASP A 115 -13.23 4.78 -10.64
C ASP A 115 -13.17 3.29 -10.30
N ALA A 116 -12.40 2.90 -9.27
CA ALA A 116 -12.33 1.52 -8.83
C ALA A 116 -13.66 1.03 -8.23
N VAL A 117 -14.33 1.85 -7.41
CA VAL A 117 -15.66 1.57 -6.83
C VAL A 117 -16.75 1.58 -7.91
N TYR A 118 -16.68 2.50 -8.86
CA TYR A 118 -17.61 2.56 -9.99
C TYR A 118 -17.56 1.27 -10.84
N ASN A 119 -16.36 0.70 -11.01
CA ASN A 119 -16.13 -0.53 -11.77
C ASN A 119 -16.23 -1.81 -10.94
N TYR A 120 -16.79 -1.77 -9.73
CA TYR A 120 -16.86 -2.88 -8.78
C TYR A 120 -17.58 -4.15 -9.28
N THR A 121 -18.21 -4.10 -10.46
CA THR A 121 -18.80 -5.28 -11.12
C THR A 121 -17.77 -6.16 -11.83
N GLN A 122 -16.55 -5.67 -12.06
CA GLN A 122 -15.46 -6.46 -12.64
C GLN A 122 -14.83 -7.35 -11.57
N SER A 123 -14.57 -8.63 -11.89
CA SER A 123 -14.07 -9.65 -10.96
C SER A 123 -12.84 -9.25 -10.13
N ASP A 124 -12.10 -8.26 -10.60
CA ASP A 124 -10.70 -8.07 -10.27
C ASP A 124 -10.50 -6.88 -9.37
N VAL A 125 -11.42 -5.92 -9.42
CA VAL A 125 -11.50 -4.88 -8.40
C VAL A 125 -12.23 -5.34 -7.15
N ILE A 126 -13.03 -6.41 -7.22
CA ILE A 126 -13.82 -6.90 -6.08
C ILE A 126 -12.91 -7.25 -4.89
N GLN A 127 -11.93 -8.14 -5.10
CA GLN A 127 -11.07 -8.62 -4.01
C GLN A 127 -10.19 -7.51 -3.38
N PRO A 128 -9.49 -6.65 -4.15
CA PRO A 128 -8.69 -5.56 -3.59
C PRO A 128 -9.55 -4.52 -2.86
N ILE A 129 -10.69 -4.14 -3.42
CA ILE A 129 -11.58 -3.14 -2.83
C ILE A 129 -12.19 -3.70 -1.54
N ASP A 130 -12.62 -4.97 -1.53
CA ASP A 130 -13.07 -5.64 -0.30
C ASP A 130 -11.99 -5.68 0.79
N MET A 131 -10.73 -5.93 0.43
CA MET A 131 -9.62 -5.92 1.38
C MET A 131 -9.36 -4.53 1.93
N ILE A 132 -9.33 -3.50 1.08
CA ILE A 132 -9.13 -2.10 1.50
C ILE A 132 -10.24 -1.70 2.46
N GLN A 133 -11.49 -1.96 2.10
CA GLN A 133 -12.65 -1.60 2.91
C GLN A 133 -12.66 -2.30 4.28
N LYS A 134 -12.29 -3.58 4.33
CA LYS A 134 -12.15 -4.31 5.60
C LYS A 134 -10.95 -3.84 6.42
N ALA A 135 -9.83 -3.50 5.78
CA ALA A 135 -8.60 -3.09 6.46
C ALA A 135 -8.69 -1.67 7.04
N PHE A 136 -9.39 -0.77 6.34
CA PHE A 136 -9.54 0.64 6.73
C PHE A 136 -10.93 0.97 7.29
N GLU A 137 -11.81 -0.02 7.43
CA GLU A 137 -13.19 0.13 7.92
C GLU A 137 -13.98 1.22 7.18
N CYS A 138 -13.79 1.31 5.86
CA CYS A 138 -14.42 2.31 5.00
C CYS A 138 -15.39 1.69 3.97
N CYS A 139 -16.25 2.51 3.36
CA CYS A 139 -17.20 2.05 2.36
C CYS A 139 -17.36 3.05 1.21
N GLY A 140 -17.00 2.63 -0.01
CA GLY A 140 -16.96 3.50 -1.19
C GLY A 140 -15.77 4.47 -1.19
N ALA A 141 -15.80 5.46 -2.07
CA ALA A 141 -14.80 6.52 -2.13
C ALA A 141 -15.15 7.68 -1.17
N ASP A 142 -16.40 8.11 -1.18
CA ASP A 142 -17.03 8.98 -0.18
C ASP A 142 -17.99 8.20 0.72
N ASN A 143 -18.83 7.35 0.12
CA ASN A 143 -19.90 6.67 0.82
C ASN A 143 -20.42 5.44 0.04
N ALA A 144 -21.30 4.68 0.69
CA ALA A 144 -21.93 3.51 0.11
C ALA A 144 -22.77 3.79 -1.16
N ASP A 145 -23.13 5.06 -1.42
CA ASP A 145 -23.90 5.43 -2.62
C ASP A 145 -23.02 5.52 -3.88
N ASP A 146 -21.69 5.39 -3.75
CA ASP A 146 -20.76 5.34 -4.87
C ASP A 146 -20.91 4.05 -5.71
N TYR A 147 -21.46 2.99 -5.13
CA TYR A 147 -21.80 1.75 -5.84
C TYR A 147 -23.06 1.96 -6.72
N LYS A 148 -22.87 2.52 -7.92
CA LYS A 148 -23.98 2.81 -8.85
C LYS A 148 -24.46 1.60 -9.65
N HIS A 149 -23.57 0.65 -9.93
CA HIS A 149 -23.82 -0.49 -10.84
C HIS A 149 -23.85 -1.84 -10.13
N SER A 150 -23.71 -1.86 -8.81
CA SER A 150 -23.73 -3.06 -7.97
C SER A 150 -24.40 -2.78 -6.64
N SER A 151 -24.86 -3.81 -5.95
CA SER A 151 -25.19 -3.69 -4.53
C SER A 151 -23.94 -3.36 -3.72
N VAL A 152 -24.13 -2.66 -2.60
CA VAL A 152 -23.08 -2.42 -1.61
C VAL A 152 -22.54 -3.78 -1.13
N PRO A 153 -21.22 -4.02 -1.18
CA PRO A 153 -20.65 -5.31 -0.81
C PRO A 153 -20.65 -5.56 0.70
N ASP A 154 -20.63 -6.84 1.09
CA ASP A 154 -20.59 -7.25 2.50
C ASP A 154 -19.32 -6.78 3.23
N SER A 155 -18.26 -6.43 2.50
CA SER A 155 -17.05 -5.80 3.04
C SER A 155 -17.31 -4.45 3.70
N CYS A 156 -18.40 -3.75 3.32
CA CYS A 156 -18.90 -2.56 4.01
C CYS A 156 -19.60 -2.87 5.34
N GLY A 157 -19.66 -4.14 5.76
CA GLY A 157 -20.42 -4.68 6.90
C GLY A 157 -19.98 -4.23 8.29
N HIS A 158 -19.72 -2.94 8.48
CA HIS A 158 -19.74 -2.20 9.74
C HIS A 158 -20.16 -0.72 9.55
N PHE A 159 -20.26 -0.25 8.31
CA PHE A 159 -20.76 1.09 7.94
C PHE A 159 -22.28 1.13 7.85
N LYS A 160 -23.00 0.51 8.82
CA LYS A 160 -24.41 0.90 9.06
C LYS A 160 -24.37 2.32 9.59
N VAL A 161 -24.35 3.24 8.64
CA VAL A 161 -24.57 4.67 8.69
C VAL A 161 -24.77 5.17 10.11
N PHE A 162 -23.82 5.97 10.58
CA PHE A 162 -24.11 7.02 11.56
C PHE A 162 -25.06 8.04 10.90
N SER A 163 -26.28 7.61 10.59
CA SER A 163 -27.39 8.45 10.17
C SER A 163 -28.52 8.16 11.13
N LEU A 164 -28.91 9.23 11.84
CA LEU A 164 -30.05 9.26 12.76
C LEU A 164 -31.34 8.65 12.15
N GLN A 165 -31.45 8.63 10.82
CA GLN A 165 -32.59 8.06 10.10
C GLN A 165 -32.65 6.52 10.17
N GLY A 166 -31.51 5.83 10.32
CA GLY A 166 -31.45 4.37 10.48
C GLY A 166 -31.78 3.89 11.91
N ILE A 167 -31.57 4.75 12.90
CA ILE A 167 -31.93 4.48 14.31
C ILE A 167 -33.45 4.63 14.50
N LEU A 168 -34.07 5.66 13.91
CA LEU A 168 -35.52 5.88 14.01
C LEU A 168 -36.34 4.72 13.41
N LEU A 169 -35.92 4.19 12.26
CA LEU A 169 -36.58 3.03 11.63
C LEU A 169 -36.48 1.73 12.45
N ARG A 170 -35.51 1.59 13.36
CA ARG A 170 -35.40 0.41 14.24
C ARG A 170 -36.21 0.53 15.53
N ILE A 171 -36.60 1.73 15.94
CA ILE A 171 -37.31 1.97 17.21
C ILE A 171 -38.84 2.10 16.96
N GLY A 172 -39.28 2.13 15.70
CA GLY A 172 -40.72 2.11 15.36
C GLY A 172 -41.49 3.32 15.88
N LEU A 173 -40.85 4.49 15.83
CA LEU A 173 -41.48 5.77 16.17
C LEU A 173 -41.46 6.64 14.92
N ASP A 174 -42.64 6.74 14.29
CA ASP A 174 -42.97 7.72 13.25
C ASP A 174 -43.24 9.10 13.86
#